data_AF-A0A959P4X7-F1
#
_entry.id   AF-A0A959P4X7-F1
#
_cell.length_a   1.000
_cell.length_b   1.000
_cell.length_c   1.000
_cell.angle_alpha   90.00
_cell.angle_beta   90.00
_cell.angle_gamma   90.00
#
_symmetry.space_group_name_H-M   'P 1'
#
loop_
_entity.id
_entity.type
_entity.pdbx_description
1 polymer ?
#
loop_
_entity_poly.entity_id
_entity_poly.type
_entity_poly.pdbx_seq_one_letter_code
_entity_poly.pdbx_strand_id
1 'polypeptide(L)'
;MKHFWIDHYNGLGLTFPSEPINGAVWGVWSLVFAISIFIIAKRFSLIETTIIAWLVGFVLMWIVTANMSVLPLGILFYAVPLSILEAFLASYIIFQLRPK
;
A
#
# COMPACT_ATOMS: atom_id res chain seq x y z
N MET A 1 8.71 1.60 -13.64
CA MET A 1 7.61 1.02 -12.83
C MET A 1 6.35 0.77 -13.66
N LYS A 2 5.82 1.74 -14.44
CA LYS A 2 4.59 1.54 -15.23
C LYS A 2 4.66 0.39 -16.25
N HIS A 3 5.80 0.19 -16.92
CA HIS A 3 5.94 -0.89 -17.91
C HIS A 3 5.72 -2.29 -17.32
N PHE A 4 6.20 -2.57 -16.10
CA PHE A 4 5.95 -3.84 -15.40
C PHE A 4 4.46 -4.19 -15.33
N TRP A 5 3.60 -3.19 -15.14
CA TRP A 5 2.16 -3.38 -15.12
C TRP A 5 1.57 -3.55 -16.52
N ILE A 6 1.95 -2.70 -17.48
CA ILE A 6 1.45 -2.75 -18.85
C ILE A 6 1.80 -4.09 -19.50
N ASP A 7 3.06 -4.50 -19.43
CA ASP A 7 3.55 -5.72 -20.09
C ASP A 7 2.91 -6.97 -19.46
N HIS A 8 2.76 -6.99 -18.13
CA HIS A 8 2.10 -8.06 -17.40
C HIS A 8 0.62 -8.18 -17.76
N TYR A 9 -0.11 -7.06 -17.77
CA TYR A 9 -1.53 -7.05 -18.13
C TYR A 9 -1.75 -7.43 -19.59
N ASN A 10 -0.91 -6.93 -20.51
CA ASN A 10 -0.94 -7.36 -21.91
C ASN A 10 -0.68 -8.87 -22.06
N GLY A 11 0.24 -9.43 -21.27
CA GLY A 11 0.48 -10.87 -21.20
C GLY A 11 -0.73 -11.69 -20.71
N LEU A 12 -1.61 -11.08 -19.91
CA LEU A 12 -2.88 -11.65 -19.48
C LEU A 12 -4.04 -11.43 -20.48
N GLY A 13 -3.79 -10.73 -21.60
CA GLY A 13 -4.86 -10.30 -22.52
C GLY A 13 -5.76 -9.20 -21.94
N LEU A 14 -5.30 -8.49 -20.91
CA LEU A 14 -6.01 -7.42 -20.23
C LEU A 14 -5.39 -6.06 -20.56
N THR A 15 -6.19 -5.00 -20.47
CA THR A 15 -5.68 -3.63 -20.54
C THR A 15 -5.42 -3.11 -19.14
N PHE A 16 -4.24 -2.51 -18.90
CA PHE A 16 -3.92 -1.95 -17.60
C PHE A 16 -4.78 -0.72 -17.29
N PRO A 17 -5.56 -0.70 -16.19
CA PRO A 17 -6.46 0.40 -15.88
C PRO A 17 -5.67 1.62 -15.37
N SER A 18 -5.33 2.53 -16.28
CA SER A 18 -4.55 3.75 -15.97
C SER A 18 -5.37 5.05 -16.00
N GLU A 19 -6.69 4.94 -16.07
CA GLU A 19 -7.61 6.09 -16.04
C GLU A 19 -7.53 6.87 -14.71
N PRO A 20 -7.74 8.21 -14.72
CA PRO A 20 -7.65 9.06 -13.53
C PRO A 20 -8.51 8.60 -12.35
N ILE A 21 -9.65 7.95 -12.62
CA ILE A 21 -10.55 7.40 -11.60
C ILE A 21 -9.84 6.39 -10.69
N ASN A 22 -8.87 5.62 -11.21
CA ASN A 22 -8.09 4.69 -10.40
C ASN A 22 -7.22 5.46 -9.38
N GLY A 23 -6.68 6.62 -9.78
CA GLY A 23 -5.96 7.52 -8.87
C GLY A 23 -6.84 8.06 -7.74
N ALA A 24 -8.11 8.36 -8.03
CA ALA A 24 -9.06 8.76 -6.99
C ALA A 24 -9.34 7.62 -6.01
N VAL A 25 -9.44 6.37 -6.48
CA VAL A 25 -9.58 5.18 -5.62
C VAL A 25 -8.36 5.01 -4.70
N TRP A 26 -7.14 5.24 -5.22
CA TRP A 26 -5.93 5.29 -4.40
C TRP A 26 -6.00 6.38 -3.33
N GLY A 27 -6.56 7.55 -3.64
CA GLY A 27 -6.79 8.62 -2.65
C GLY A 27 -7.73 8.19 -1.52
N VAL A 28 -8.84 7.50 -1.85
CA VAL A 28 -9.76 6.95 -0.85
C VAL A 28 -9.05 5.89 0.00
N TRP A 29 -8.30 4.98 -0.62
CA TRP A 29 -7.50 3.99 0.09
C TRP A 29 -6.51 4.65 1.06
N SER A 30 -5.79 5.69 0.63
CA SER A 30 -4.83 6.42 1.48
C SER A 30 -5.49 7.06 2.70
N LEU A 31 -6.70 7.63 2.54
CA LEU A 31 -7.45 8.21 3.66
C LEU A 31 -7.87 7.13 4.67
N VAL A 32 -8.44 6.02 4.20
CA VAL A 32 -8.84 4.89 5.06
C VAL A 32 -7.63 4.29 5.77
N PHE A 33 -6.50 4.17 5.06
CA PHE A 33 -5.25 3.69 5.62
C PHE A 33 -4.75 4.62 6.74
N ALA A 34 -4.71 5.94 6.51
CA ALA A 34 -4.33 6.92 7.53
C ALA A 34 -5.23 6.88 8.78
N ILE A 35 -6.55 6.77 8.61
CA ILE A 35 -7.50 6.62 9.72
C ILE A 35 -7.20 5.33 10.51
N SER A 36 -6.94 4.23 9.81
CA SER A 36 -6.61 2.94 10.44
C SER A 36 -5.32 3.04 11.27
N ILE A 37 -4.26 3.64 10.71
CA ILE A 37 -3.01 3.91 11.44
C ILE A 37 -3.29 4.77 12.67
N PHE A 38 -4.12 5.81 12.57
CA PHE A 38 -4.45 6.68 13.70
C PHE A 38 -5.13 5.91 14.85
N ILE A 39 -6.02 4.97 14.53
CA ILE A 39 -6.68 4.13 15.53
C ILE A 39 -5.69 3.17 16.19
N ILE A 40 -4.82 2.52 15.40
CA ILE A 40 -3.80 1.58 15.87
C ILE A 40 -2.77 2.29 16.77
N ALA A 41 -2.32 3.47 16.36
CA ALA A 41 -1.32 4.30 17.05
C ALA A 41 -1.74 4.72 18.47
N LYS A 42 -3.02 4.59 18.84
CA LYS A 42 -3.49 4.85 20.21
C LYS A 42 -3.12 3.75 21.20
N ARG A 43 -2.83 2.54 20.71
CA ARG A 43 -2.58 1.35 21.56
C ARG A 43 -1.19 0.79 21.44
N PHE A 44 -0.53 1.00 20.29
CA PHE A 44 0.76 0.41 19.98
C PHE A 44 1.87 1.48 19.94
N SER A 45 3.12 1.02 19.95
CA SER A 45 4.31 1.85 19.68
C SER A 45 4.44 2.18 18.18
N LEU A 46 5.35 3.09 17.85
CA LEU A 46 5.56 3.54 16.47
C LEU A 46 5.96 2.38 15.54
N ILE A 47 6.86 1.52 16.00
CA ILE A 47 7.37 0.39 15.23
C ILE A 47 6.28 -0.68 15.06
N GLU A 48 5.57 -1.04 16.12
CA GLU A 48 4.44 -1.96 16.05
C GLU A 48 3.35 -1.45 15.10
N THR A 49 3.00 -0.16 15.21
CA THR A 49 2.04 0.48 14.31
C THR A 49 2.50 0.41 12.86
N THR A 50 3.78 0.71 12.60
CA THR A 50 4.38 0.65 11.25
C THR A 50 4.30 -0.75 10.67
N ILE A 51 4.69 -1.77 11.44
CA ILE A 51 4.68 -3.18 11.00
C ILE A 51 3.25 -3.64 10.71
N ILE A 52 2.32 -3.37 11.63
CA ILE A 52 0.90 -3.74 11.46
C ILE A 52 0.34 -3.03 10.22
N ALA A 53 0.56 -1.72 10.09
CA ALA A 53 0.09 -0.93 8.95
C ALA A 53 0.65 -1.45 7.63
N TRP A 54 1.95 -1.73 7.56
CA TRP A 54 2.59 -2.26 6.37
C TRP A 54 2.02 -3.64 5.98
N LEU A 55 1.87 -4.53 6.95
CA LEU A 55 1.30 -5.86 6.73
C LEU A 55 -0.13 -5.78 6.19
N VAL A 56 -1.01 -5.02 6.86
CA VAL A 56 -2.44 -4.98 6.48
C VAL A 56 -2.70 -4.12 5.25
N GLY A 57 -1.97 -3.03 5.06
CA GLY A 57 -2.16 -2.10 3.95
C GLY A 57 -1.56 -2.59 2.63
N PHE A 58 -0.45 -3.33 2.68
CA PHE A 58 0.28 -3.75 1.49
C PHE A 58 0.41 -5.26 1.36
N VAL A 59 0.97 -5.94 2.36
CA VAL A 59 1.34 -7.37 2.23
C VAL A 59 0.11 -8.24 2.00
N LEU A 60 -0.98 -8.03 2.75
CA LEU A 60 -2.22 -8.78 2.55
C LEU A 60 -2.81 -8.56 1.14
N MET A 61 -2.75 -7.34 0.63
CA MET A 61 -3.19 -7.03 -0.74
C MET A 61 -2.30 -7.76 -1.78
N TRP A 62 -0.99 -7.78 -1.59
CA TRP A 62 -0.07 -8.48 -2.48
C TRP A 62 -0.32 -9.98 -2.51
N ILE A 63 -0.62 -10.60 -1.36
CA ILE A 63 -0.96 -12.03 -1.31
C ILE A 63 -2.16 -12.33 -2.21
N VAL A 64 -3.24 -11.55 -2.10
CA VAL A 64 -4.46 -11.78 -2.89
C VAL A 64 -4.24 -11.48 -4.37
N THR A 65 -3.54 -10.39 -4.69
CA THR A 65 -3.27 -10.01 -6.09
C THR A 65 -2.24 -10.91 -6.78
N ALA A 66 -1.28 -11.47 -6.03
CA ALA A 66 -0.40 -12.52 -6.51
C ALA A 66 -1.17 -13.83 -6.77
N ASN A 67 -2.07 -14.21 -5.86
CA ASN A 67 -2.92 -15.40 -6.04
C ASN A 67 -3.79 -15.31 -7.31
N MET A 68 -4.32 -14.12 -7.63
CA MET A 68 -5.06 -13.89 -8.88
C MET A 68 -4.15 -13.70 -10.10
N SER A 69 -2.83 -13.81 -9.95
CA SER A 69 -1.84 -13.56 -11.00
C SER A 69 -1.90 -12.17 -11.63
N VAL A 70 -2.52 -11.18 -10.98
CA VAL A 70 -2.62 -9.80 -11.47
C VAL A 70 -1.47 -8.91 -10.98
N LEU A 71 -0.70 -9.36 -9.99
CA LEU A 71 0.48 -8.67 -9.48
C LEU A 71 1.73 -9.05 -10.28
N PRO A 72 2.42 -8.09 -10.94
CA PRO A 72 3.72 -8.33 -11.55
C PRO A 72 4.78 -8.48 -10.45
N LEU A 73 5.20 -9.71 -10.13
CA LEU A 73 6.11 -9.96 -9.00
C LEU A 73 7.44 -9.19 -9.09
N GLY A 74 7.92 -8.88 -10.30
CA GLY A 74 9.11 -8.07 -10.52
C GLY A 74 9.02 -6.65 -9.94
N ILE A 75 7.81 -6.12 -9.72
CA ILE A 75 7.64 -4.79 -9.11
C ILE A 75 7.93 -4.79 -7.61
N LEU A 76 7.85 -5.95 -6.95
CA LEU A 76 8.03 -6.05 -5.49
C LEU A 76 9.42 -5.61 -5.05
N PHE A 77 10.44 -5.74 -5.91
CA PHE A 77 11.78 -5.22 -5.63
C PHE A 77 11.78 -3.72 -5.30
N TYR A 78 10.91 -2.94 -5.94
CA TYR A 78 10.74 -1.52 -5.67
C TYR A 78 9.59 -1.23 -4.70
N ALA A 79 8.49 -1.99 -4.78
CA ALA A 79 7.31 -1.75 -3.96
C ALA A 79 7.52 -2.11 -2.47
N VAL A 80 8.33 -3.13 -2.16
CA VAL A 80 8.66 -3.51 -0.77
C VAL A 80 9.37 -2.36 -0.02
N PRO A 81 10.54 -1.85 -0.47
CA PRO A 81 11.21 -0.79 0.27
C PRO A 81 10.39 0.51 0.32
N LEU A 82 9.69 0.86 -0.76
CA LEU A 82 8.87 2.08 -0.80
C LEU A 82 7.68 2.00 0.15
N SER A 83 6.93 0.89 0.15
CA SER A 83 5.77 0.73 1.04
C SER A 83 6.12 0.66 2.53
N ILE A 84 7.28 0.11 2.88
CA ILE A 84 7.79 0.15 4.26
C ILE A 84 8.04 1.60 4.67
N LEU A 85 8.68 2.39 3.79
CA LEU A 85 8.92 3.81 4.03
C LEU A 85 7.61 4.59 4.15
N GLU A 86 6.64 4.33 3.28
CA GLU A 86 5.30 4.95 3.33
C GLU A 86 4.57 4.64 4.63
N ALA A 87 4.52 3.35 5.03
CA ALA A 87 3.88 2.93 6.27
C ALA A 87 4.58 3.54 7.51
N PHE A 88 5.90 3.64 7.50
CA PHE A 88 6.67 4.25 8.57
C PHE A 88 6.42 5.76 8.67
N LEU A 89 6.50 6.48 7.55
CA LEU A 89 6.30 7.93 7.53
C LEU A 89 4.86 8.30 7.91
N ALA A 90 3.87 7.57 7.42
CA ALA A 90 2.47 7.78 7.80
C ALA A 90 2.27 7.55 9.32
N SER A 91 2.84 6.47 9.86
CA SER A 91 2.83 6.18 11.30
C SER A 91 3.55 7.27 12.09
N TYR A 92 4.71 7.73 11.63
CA TYR A 92 5.49 8.77 12.28
C TYR A 92 4.73 10.10 12.35
N ILE A 93 4.13 10.54 11.24
CA ILE A 93 3.32 11.77 11.19
C ILE A 93 2.17 11.67 12.20
N ILE A 94 1.46 10.54 12.24
CA ILE A 94 0.36 10.32 13.17
C ILE A 94 0.83 10.35 14.64
N PHE A 95 2.00 9.80 14.94
CA PHE A 95 2.58 9.87 16.28
C PHE A 95 2.96 11.28 16.72
N GLN A 96 3.30 12.16 15.77
CA GLN A 96 3.53 13.58 16.07
C GLN A 96 2.23 14.36 16.28
N LEU A 97 1.15 13.95 15.60
CA LEU A 97 -0.15 14.64 15.67
C LEU A 97 -1.09 14.10 16.77
N ARG A 98 -0.83 12.91 17.31
CA ARG A 98 -1.72 12.31 18.31
C ARG A 98 -1.71 13.14 19.60
N PRO A 99 -2.89 13.41 20.21
CA PRO A 99 -2.93 13.98 21.55
C PRO A 99 -2.25 13.03 22.54
N LYS A 100 -1.53 13.59 23.51
CA LYS A 100 -0.87 12.84 24.59
C LYS A 100 -1.89 12.12 25.47
#